data_AF-A0A963RQP4-F1
#
_entry.id   AF-A0A963RQP4-F1
#
_cell.length_a   1.000
_cell.length_b   1.000
_cell.length_c   1.000
_cell.angle_alpha   90.00
_cell.angle_beta   90.00
_cell.angle_gamma   90.00
#
_symmetry.space_group_name_H-M   'P 1'
#
loop_
_entity.id
_entity.type
_entity.pdbx_description
1 polymer ?
#
loop_
_entity_poly.entity_id
_entity_poly.type
_entity_poly.pdbx_seq_one_letter_code
_entity_poly.pdbx_strand_id
1 'polypeptide(L)'
;MTMPASDQPAVARLSVDEESAGQRLDNFLLRHLKGVPKTHVYRIIRSGEVRVNRGRAAADTRLAAGDEVRVPPVRLPERVVAGP
;
A
#
# COMPACT_ATOMS: atom_id res chain seq x y z
N MET A 1 4.07 -13.76 -34.38
CA MET A 1 5.13 -13.11 -33.58
C MET A 1 4.59 -12.92 -32.18
N THR A 2 5.07 -13.72 -31.22
CA THR A 2 4.60 -13.77 -29.83
C THR A 2 4.87 -12.45 -29.10
N MET A 3 3.86 -11.86 -28.47
CA MET A 3 4.03 -10.80 -27.47
C MET A 3 3.87 -11.43 -26.08
N PRO A 4 4.80 -11.22 -25.14
CA PRO A 4 4.63 -11.68 -23.77
C PRO A 4 3.61 -10.74 -23.11
N ALA A 5 2.46 -11.28 -22.69
CA ALA A 5 1.62 -10.60 -21.72
C ALA A 5 2.38 -10.62 -20.40
N SER A 6 3.08 -9.54 -20.12
CA SER A 6 3.76 -9.31 -18.85
C SER A 6 2.71 -9.33 -17.75
N ASP A 7 2.57 -10.46 -17.07
CA ASP A 7 1.86 -10.61 -15.81
C ASP A 7 2.63 -9.84 -14.74
N GLN A 8 2.68 -8.52 -14.89
CA GLN A 8 3.25 -7.65 -13.88
C GLN A 8 2.21 -7.55 -12.79
N PRO A 9 2.49 -8.01 -11.56
CA PRO A 9 1.57 -7.79 -10.45
C PRO A 9 1.34 -6.29 -10.35
N ALA A 10 0.12 -5.83 -10.66
CA ALA A 10 -0.25 -4.43 -10.69
C ALA A 10 -0.06 -3.84 -9.29
N VAL A 11 1.06 -3.16 -9.09
CA VAL A 11 1.43 -2.64 -7.78
C VAL A 11 0.65 -1.36 -7.53
N ALA A 12 -0.09 -1.30 -6.43
CA ALA A 12 -0.78 -0.09 -6.03
C ALA A 12 0.20 0.86 -5.32
N ARG A 13 0.09 2.16 -5.62
CA ARG A 13 0.81 3.24 -4.93
C ARG A 13 -0.22 4.15 -4.29
N LEU A 14 -0.11 4.32 -2.98
CA LEU A 14 -1.00 5.15 -2.18
C LEU A 14 -0.20 6.35 -1.67
N SER A 15 -0.60 7.55 -2.06
CA SER A 15 -0.05 8.79 -1.51
C SER A 15 -0.68 9.09 -0.16
N VAL A 16 0.13 9.58 0.78
CA VAL A 16 -0.32 10.02 2.09
C VAL A 16 -0.59 11.53 2.05
N ASP A 17 -1.86 11.90 2.18
CA ASP A 17 -2.28 13.30 2.27
C ASP A 17 -2.05 13.86 3.69
N GLU A 18 -2.16 15.18 3.87
CA GLU A 18 -2.01 15.83 5.18
C GLU A 18 -2.98 15.30 6.25
N GLU A 19 -4.19 14.90 5.87
CA GLU A 19 -5.16 14.27 6.78
C GLU A 19 -4.68 12.88 7.25
N SER A 20 -3.89 12.21 6.42
CA SER A 20 -3.28 10.91 6.72
C SER A 20 -1.90 11.04 7.39
N ALA A 21 -1.33 12.23 7.41
CA ALA A 21 -0.06 12.51 8.06
C ALA A 21 -0.19 12.35 9.58
N GLY A 22 0.84 11.79 10.20
CA GLY A 22 0.87 11.46 11.63
C GLY A 22 0.15 10.17 12.00
N GLN A 23 -0.59 9.53 11.07
CA GLN A 23 -1.19 8.23 11.27
C GLN A 23 -0.15 7.11 11.15
N ARG A 24 -0.41 5.99 11.82
CA ARG A 24 0.44 4.79 11.72
C ARG A 24 0.19 4.08 10.39
N LEU A 25 1.24 3.50 9.81
CA LEU A 25 1.17 2.76 8.55
C LEU A 25 0.13 1.62 8.62
N ASP A 26 0.02 0.92 9.75
CA ASP A 26 -0.99 -0.12 9.92
C ASP A 26 -2.42 0.43 9.86
N ASN A 27 -2.69 1.55 10.54
CA ASN A 27 -3.99 2.21 10.48
C ASN A 27 -4.33 2.71 9.06
N PHE A 28 -3.34 3.29 8.36
CA PHE A 28 -3.50 3.72 6.98
C PHE A 28 -3.86 2.56 6.06
N LEU A 29 -3.11 1.45 6.16
CA LEU A 29 -3.37 0.24 5.39
C LEU A 29 -4.69 -0.42 5.77
N LEU A 30 -5.08 -0.48 7.05
CA LEU A 30 -6.37 -1.03 7.46
C LEU A 30 -7.55 -0.22 6.94
N ARG A 31 -7.40 1.10 6.82
CA ARG A 31 -8.40 2.00 6.23
C ARG A 31 -8.52 1.83 4.72
N HIS A 32 -7.40 1.60 4.02
CA HIS A 32 -7.38 1.40 2.57
C HIS A 32 -7.75 -0.04 2.16
N LEU A 33 -7.22 -1.03 2.88
CA LEU A 33 -7.44 -2.47 2.68
C LEU A 33 -8.70 -2.95 3.41
N LYS A 34 -9.85 -2.34 3.08
CA LYS A 34 -11.14 -2.75 3.66
C LYS A 34 -11.43 -4.20 3.24
N GLY A 35 -11.53 -5.09 4.23
CA GLY A 35 -11.77 -6.52 4.02
C GLY A 35 -10.53 -7.42 4.16
N VAL A 36 -9.33 -6.83 4.31
CA VAL A 36 -8.12 -7.61 4.62
C VAL A 36 -7.99 -7.79 6.14
N PRO A 37 -7.84 -9.04 6.64
CA PRO A 37 -7.63 -9.27 8.07
C PRO A 37 -6.36 -8.59 8.58
N LYS A 38 -6.39 -8.05 9.80
CA LYS A 38 -5.25 -7.38 10.45
C LYS A 38 -3.98 -8.25 10.44
N THR A 39 -4.12 -9.56 10.64
CA THR A 39 -3.02 -10.53 10.57
C THR A 39 -2.34 -10.57 9.21
N HIS A 40 -3.12 -10.46 8.13
CA HIS A 40 -2.59 -10.44 6.77
C HIS A 40 -1.85 -9.12 6.50
N VAL A 41 -2.40 -7.98 6.96
CA VAL A 41 -1.72 -6.67 6.87
C VAL A 41 -0.35 -6.71 7.56
N TYR A 42 -0.26 -7.23 8.79
CA TYR A 42 1.04 -7.37 9.44
C TYR A 42 1.98 -8.33 8.72
N ARG A 43 1.46 -9.40 8.10
CA ARG A 43 2.27 -10.34 7.33
C ARG A 43 2.91 -9.65 6.13
N ILE A 44 2.15 -8.92 5.30
CA ILE A 44 2.70 -8.23 4.11
C ILE A 44 3.71 -7.13 4.49
N ILE A 45 3.50 -6.44 5.63
CA ILE A 45 4.45 -5.45 6.14
C ILE A 45 5.74 -6.13 6.62
N ARG A 46 5.64 -7.20 7.41
CA ARG A 46 6.82 -7.95 7.91
C ARG A 46 7.58 -8.65 6.78
N SER A 47 6.86 -9.17 5.79
CA SER A 47 7.40 -9.75 4.55
C SER A 47 8.19 -8.72 3.73
N GLY A 48 7.95 -7.42 3.94
CA GLY A 48 8.62 -6.35 3.20
C GLY A 48 8.03 -6.12 1.81
N GLU A 49 6.82 -6.62 1.58
CA GLU A 49 6.06 -6.36 0.36
C GLU A 49 5.55 -4.92 0.30
N VAL A 50 5.22 -4.35 1.47
CA VAL A 50 4.90 -2.93 1.64
C VAL A 50 6.18 -2.12 1.72
N ARG A 51 6.29 -1.08 0.87
CA ARG A 51 7.40 -0.13 0.91
C ARG A 51 6.89 1.29 1.02
N VAL A 52 7.50 2.10 1.87
CA VAL A 52 7.16 3.52 2.04
C VAL A 52 8.36 4.33 1.59
N ASN A 53 8.18 5.26 0.65
CA ASN A 53 9.26 6.08 0.09
C ASN A 53 10.46 5.25 -0.39
N ARG A 54 10.20 4.08 -0.99
CA ARG A 54 11.22 3.10 -1.43
C ARG A 54 12.02 2.44 -0.28
N GLY A 55 11.72 2.74 0.98
CA GLY A 55 12.27 2.13 2.18
C GLY A 55 11.35 1.08 2.81
N ARG A 56 11.93 0.24 3.68
CA ARG A 56 11.15 -0.67 4.53
C ARG A 56 10.61 0.13 5.71
N ALA A 57 9.30 0.10 5.91
CA ALA A 57 8.65 0.72 7.05
C ALA A 57 8.03 -0.34 7.97
N ALA A 58 8.01 -0.05 9.26
CA ALA A 58 7.35 -0.89 10.23
C ALA A 58 5.87 -0.51 10.33
N ALA A 59 5.05 -1.43 10.84
CA ALA A 59 3.61 -1.22 10.91
C ALA A 59 3.24 -0.06 11.86
N ASP A 60 4.09 0.21 12.85
CA ASP A 60 4.01 1.31 13.80
C ASP A 60 4.63 2.63 13.30
N THR A 61 5.28 2.64 12.14
CA THR A 61 5.84 3.84 11.54
C THR A 61 4.73 4.88 11.32
N ARG A 62 4.97 6.11 11.76
CA ARG A 62 4.11 7.25 11.46
C ARG A 62 4.41 7.75 10.06
N LEU A 63 3.36 7.89 9.26
CA LEU A 63 3.45 8.43 7.91
C LEU A 63 3.51 9.96 7.96
N ALA A 64 4.24 10.56 7.03
CA ALA A 64 4.28 11.99 6.78
C ALA A 64 3.44 12.35 5.55
N ALA A 65 2.98 13.60 5.48
CA ALA A 65 2.33 14.13 4.28
C ALA A 65 3.33 14.07 3.12
N GLY A 66 2.91 13.53 1.98
CA GLY A 66 3.76 13.31 0.81
C GLY A 66 4.48 11.96 0.78
N ASP A 67 4.30 11.10 1.78
CA ASP A 67 4.81 9.73 1.73
C ASP A 67 4.11 8.90 0.64
N GLU A 68 4.88 8.06 -0.06
CA GLU A 68 4.37 7.14 -1.07
C GLU A 68 4.45 5.69 -0.58
N VAL A 69 3.29 5.08 -0.34
CA VAL A 69 3.15 3.69 0.13
C VAL A 69 2.87 2.76 -1.05
N ARG A 70 3.86 1.95 -1.41
CA ARG A 70 3.75 0.87 -2.39
C ARG A 70 3.24 -0.39 -1.73
N VAL A 71 2.15 -0.93 -2.26
CA VAL A 71 1.52 -2.18 -1.81
C VAL A 71 1.37 -3.15 -2.99
N PRO A 72 1.66 -4.46 -2.82
CA PRO A 72 1.40 -5.44 -3.87
C PRO A 72 -0.11 -5.54 -4.17
N PRO A 73 -0.51 -6.17 -5.28
CA PRO A 73 -1.91 -6.52 -5.54
C PRO A 73 -2.38 -7.63 -4.60
N VAL A 74 -2.45 -7.34 -3.30
CA VAL A 74 -3.47 -7.95 -2.45
C VAL A 74 -4.80 -7.52 -3.04
N ARG A 75 -5.87 -8.34 -2.93
CA ARG A 75 -7.22 -7.95 -3.37
C ARG A 75 -7.67 -6.70 -2.59
N LEU A 76 -7.22 -5.53 -3.04
CA LEU A 76 -7.80 -4.25 -2.71
C LEU A 76 -9.15 -4.25 -3.42
N PRO A 77 -10.28 -4.06 -2.73
CA PRO A 77 -11.46 -3.63 -3.45
C PRO A 77 -11.07 -2.33 -4.14
N GLU A 78 -11.09 -2.37 -5.45
CA GLU A 78 -10.74 -1.31 -6.39
C GLU A 78 -11.29 0.03 -5.90
N ARG A 79 -10.49 0.80 -5.16
CA ARG A 79 -10.74 2.23 -5.00
C ARG A 79 -9.86 2.91 -6.02
N VAL A 80 -10.44 2.97 -7.21
CA VAL A 80 -10.17 3.89 -8.30
C VAL A 80 -9.46 5.14 -7.80
N VAL A 81 -8.17 5.25 -8.10
CA VAL A 81 -7.51 6.54 -8.24
C VAL A 81 -8.01 7.14 -9.55
N ALA A 82 -9.02 8.00 -9.46
CA ALA A 82 -9.28 9.05 -10.44
C ALA A 82 -8.12 10.04 -10.29
N GLY A 83 -7.30 10.30 -11.30
CA GLY A 83 -7.58 11.06 -12.52
C GLY A 83 -6.33 11.94 -12.77
N PRO A 84 -6.25 12.73 -13.86
CA PRO A 84 -7.34 13.32 -14.63
C PRO A 84 -7.85 12.49 -15.81
#